data_AF-A0A4R7M525-F1
#
_entry.id   AF-A0A4R7M525-F1
#
_cell.length_a   1.000
_cell.length_b   1.000
_cell.length_c   1.000
_cell.angle_alpha   90.00
_cell.angle_beta   90.00
_cell.angle_gamma   90.00
#
_symmetry.space_group_name_H-M   'P 1'
#
loop_
_entity.id
_entity.type
_entity.pdbx_description
1 polymer ?
#
loop_
_entity_poly.entity_id
_entity_poly.type
_entity_poly.pdbx_seq_one_letter_code
_entity_poly.pdbx_strand_id
1 'polypeptide(L)'
;MAASYSLSDNAPLISTDEMTLIKRLPGEVPKDAVMVGNPWNGSSLAYAFADRKLVQLHILSAVPEGAAPLLNGPTPAKDDPAVCPAVESLKIDYILDFGHREVHGRDNGYKGLDALITAGMATLEDSQGEAKLYKLDLCGSQ
;
A
#
# COMPACT_ATOMS: atom_id res chain seq x y z
N MET A 1 11.19 10.03 -27.69
CA MET A 1 10.38 10.80 -26.72
C MET A 1 9.53 9.82 -25.93
N ALA A 2 9.70 9.78 -24.60
CA ALA A 2 8.71 9.40 -23.58
C ALA A 2 7.82 8.14 -23.76
N ALA A 3 8.31 7.03 -24.34
CA ALA A 3 7.56 5.75 -24.29
C ALA A 3 7.26 5.30 -22.84
N SER A 4 8.14 5.66 -21.90
CA SER A 4 7.99 5.37 -20.47
C SER A 4 6.79 6.05 -19.79
N TYR A 5 6.15 7.03 -20.44
CA TYR A 5 5.00 7.77 -19.89
C TYR A 5 3.73 7.61 -20.74
N SER A 6 3.71 6.70 -21.72
CA SER A 6 2.48 6.42 -22.47
C SER A 6 1.53 5.57 -21.63
N LEU A 7 0.29 6.03 -21.51
CA LEU A 7 -0.79 5.21 -20.93
C LEU A 7 -1.14 4.11 -21.93
N SER A 8 -0.72 2.88 -21.63
CA SER A 8 -1.07 1.67 -22.37
C SER A 8 -1.23 0.52 -21.37
N ASP A 9 -1.80 -0.61 -21.80
CA ASP A 9 -1.99 -1.77 -20.92
C ASP A 9 -0.66 -2.30 -20.33
N ASN A 10 0.46 -2.00 -21.00
CA ASN A 10 1.82 -2.38 -20.57
C ASN A 10 2.59 -1.22 -19.94
N ALA A 11 1.91 -0.18 -19.46
CA ALA A 11 2.60 0.93 -18.81
C ALA A 11 3.41 0.40 -17.59
N PRO A 12 4.71 0.75 -17.48
CA PRO A 12 5.56 0.22 -16.43
C PRO A 12 5.19 0.74 -15.04
N LEU A 13 4.50 1.88 -14.97
CA LEU A 13 4.07 2.49 -13.71
C LEU A 13 2.78 1.89 -13.16
N ILE A 14 1.79 1.65 -14.01
CA ILE A 14 0.47 1.18 -13.58
C ILE A 14 -0.18 0.31 -14.66
N SER A 15 -0.68 -0.86 -14.27
CA SER A 15 -1.42 -1.75 -15.18
C SER A 15 -2.92 -1.39 -15.25
N THR A 16 -3.62 -1.97 -16.23
CA THR A 16 -5.07 -1.79 -16.37
C THR A 16 -5.85 -2.41 -15.19
N ASP A 17 -5.37 -3.52 -14.65
CA ASP A 17 -5.94 -4.16 -13.47
C ASP A 17 -5.75 -3.30 -12.20
N GLU A 18 -4.53 -2.81 -11.97
CA GLU A 18 -4.21 -1.89 -10.85
C GLU A 18 -5.05 -0.61 -10.89
N MET A 19 -5.20 -0.01 -12.08
CA MET A 19 -6.05 1.18 -12.27
C MET A 19 -7.54 0.86 -12.04
N THR A 20 -7.98 -0.33 -12.41
CA THR A 20 -9.36 -0.77 -12.20
C THR A 20 -9.66 -0.93 -10.71
N LEU A 21 -8.74 -1.51 -9.93
CA LEU A 21 -8.84 -1.56 -8.47
C LEU A 21 -8.83 -0.14 -7.86
N ILE A 22 -7.91 0.74 -8.29
CA ILE A 22 -7.85 2.15 -7.80
C ILE A 22 -9.19 2.86 -7.94
N LYS A 23 -9.89 2.67 -9.05
CA LYS A 23 -11.19 3.31 -9.29
C LYS A 23 -12.30 2.84 -8.35
N ARG A 24 -12.17 1.67 -7.72
CA ARG A 24 -13.15 1.14 -6.75
C ARG A 24 -12.87 1.55 -5.30
N LEU A 25 -11.61 1.89 -4.98
CA LEU A 25 -11.20 2.33 -3.64
C LEU A 25 -12.11 3.41 -3.00
N PRO A 26 -12.70 4.38 -3.74
CA PRO A 26 -13.60 5.35 -3.12
C PRO A 26 -14.83 4.75 -2.42
N GLY A 27 -15.27 3.55 -2.82
CA GLY A 27 -16.39 2.83 -2.21
C GLY A 27 -15.98 1.81 -1.15
N GLU A 28 -14.70 1.42 -1.11
CA GLU A 28 -14.19 0.31 -0.28
C GLU A 28 -13.36 0.79 0.91
N VAL A 29 -12.62 1.90 0.72
CA VAL A 29 -11.73 2.46 1.74
C VAL A 29 -12.35 3.76 2.28
N PRO A 30 -12.45 3.97 3.60
CA PRO A 30 -12.85 5.25 4.17
C PRO A 30 -11.94 6.40 3.74
N LYS A 31 -12.47 7.63 3.67
CA LYS A 31 -11.70 8.79 3.19
C LYS A 31 -10.57 9.20 4.14
N ASP A 32 -10.73 8.93 5.43
CA ASP A 32 -9.77 9.26 6.47
C ASP A 32 -8.81 8.13 6.81
N ALA A 33 -9.03 6.93 6.26
CA ALA A 33 -8.09 5.83 6.33
C ALA A 33 -6.84 6.14 5.48
N VAL A 34 -5.69 5.71 6.00
CA VAL A 34 -4.40 5.75 5.32
C VAL A 34 -4.03 4.32 4.93
N MET A 35 -3.56 4.15 3.71
CA MET A 35 -3.12 2.87 3.20
C MET A 35 -1.60 2.79 3.19
N VAL A 36 -1.05 1.58 3.10
CA VAL A 36 0.36 1.36 2.80
C VAL A 36 0.50 0.66 1.47
N GLY A 37 1.45 1.09 0.66
CA GLY A 37 1.77 0.45 -0.61
C GLY A 37 3.26 0.59 -0.90
N ASN A 38 3.72 -0.09 -1.94
CA ASN A 38 5.09 0.05 -2.39
C ASN A 38 5.28 1.40 -3.13
N PRO A 39 6.08 2.34 -2.59
CA PRO A 39 6.28 3.66 -3.20
C PRO A 39 6.99 3.61 -4.56
N TRP A 40 7.62 2.49 -4.92
CA TRP A 40 8.36 2.29 -6.18
C TRP A 40 7.49 1.80 -7.35
N ASN A 41 6.22 1.50 -7.09
CA ASN A 41 5.23 1.15 -8.12
C ASN A 41 4.06 2.15 -8.14
N GLY A 42 3.02 1.84 -8.93
CA GLY A 42 1.86 2.70 -9.14
C GLY A 42 0.92 2.88 -7.94
N SER A 43 1.13 2.21 -6.80
CA SER A 43 0.19 2.23 -5.66
C SER A 43 -0.13 3.64 -5.15
N SER A 44 0.87 4.54 -5.13
CA SER A 44 0.70 5.95 -4.72
C SER A 44 -0.27 6.75 -5.59
N LEU A 45 -0.56 6.30 -6.82
CA LEU A 45 -1.53 6.92 -7.73
C LEU A 45 -2.97 6.84 -7.20
N ALA A 46 -3.26 5.97 -6.23
CA ALA A 46 -4.55 5.96 -5.54
C ALA A 46 -4.87 7.33 -4.91
N TYR A 47 -3.86 8.09 -4.47
CA TYR A 47 -4.10 9.45 -4.00
C TYR A 47 -4.62 10.37 -5.12
N ALA A 48 -3.98 10.32 -6.29
CA ALA A 48 -4.32 11.19 -7.41
C ALA A 48 -5.65 10.82 -8.09
N PHE A 49 -5.96 9.53 -8.22
CA PHE A 49 -7.14 9.07 -8.98
C PHE A 49 -8.33 8.66 -8.11
N ALA A 50 -8.12 8.35 -6.83
CA ALA A 50 -9.18 7.88 -5.94
C ALA A 50 -9.34 8.71 -4.66
N ASP A 51 -8.54 9.77 -4.46
CA ASP A 51 -8.54 10.57 -3.22
C ASP A 51 -8.38 9.66 -1.98
N ARG A 52 -7.46 8.69 -2.06
CA ARG A 52 -7.09 7.78 -0.96
C ARG A 52 -5.62 7.90 -0.63
N LYS A 53 -5.32 8.25 0.63
CA LYS A 53 -3.97 8.57 1.07
C LYS A 53 -3.16 7.30 1.31
N LEU A 54 -1.88 7.37 0.99
CA LEU A 54 -0.90 6.38 1.42
C LEU A 54 0.09 7.01 2.39
N VAL A 55 0.74 6.18 3.21
CA VAL A 55 1.82 6.58 4.13
C VAL A 55 2.95 7.30 3.39
N GLN A 56 3.30 6.85 2.17
CA GLN A 56 4.30 7.50 1.33
C GLN A 56 3.77 7.67 -0.10
N LEU A 57 3.69 8.92 -0.57
CA LEU A 57 3.11 9.26 -1.88
C LEU A 57 4.13 9.30 -3.03
N HIS A 58 5.43 9.22 -2.71
CA HIS A 58 6.52 9.21 -3.69
C HIS A 58 7.78 8.68 -3.00
N ILE A 59 8.69 8.03 -3.73
CA ILE A 59 9.93 7.44 -3.20
C ILE A 59 10.82 8.41 -2.40
N LEU A 60 10.73 9.72 -2.68
CA LEU A 60 11.47 10.79 -1.98
C LEU A 60 10.63 11.54 -0.94
N SER A 61 9.37 11.15 -0.72
CA SER A 61 8.54 11.76 0.32
C SER A 61 8.99 11.32 1.70
N ALA A 62 8.81 12.19 2.69
CA ALA A 62 9.02 11.80 4.08
C ALA A 62 8.09 10.64 4.47
N VAL A 63 8.66 9.67 5.18
CA VAL A 63 7.88 8.65 5.88
C VAL A 63 7.49 9.24 7.24
N PRO A 64 6.20 9.21 7.62
CA PRO A 64 5.75 9.67 8.93
C PRO A 64 6.54 9.01 10.08
N GLU A 65 6.76 9.76 11.15
CA GLU A 65 7.41 9.26 12.35
C GLU A 65 6.66 8.04 12.90
N GLY A 66 7.40 7.02 13.34
CA GLY A 66 6.81 5.79 13.89
C GLY A 66 6.29 4.78 12.86
N ALA A 67 6.18 5.12 11.56
CA ALA A 67 5.74 4.15 10.55
C ALA A 67 6.85 3.16 10.15
N ALA A 68 8.13 3.51 10.32
CA ALA A 68 9.26 2.69 9.85
C ALA A 68 9.28 1.23 10.38
N PRO A 69 8.96 0.95 11.66
CA PRO A 69 8.84 -0.41 12.19
C PRO A 69 7.80 -1.27 11.44
N LEU A 70 6.64 -0.70 11.06
CA LEU A 70 5.64 -1.41 10.25
C LEU A 70 6.15 -1.71 8.84
N LEU A 71 6.83 -0.74 8.23
CA LEU A 71 7.21 -0.79 6.81
C LEU A 71 8.44 -1.68 6.54
N ASN A 72 9.44 -1.61 7.40
CA ASN A 72 10.75 -2.24 7.19
C ASN A 72 11.24 -3.06 8.39
N GLY A 73 10.49 -3.07 9.50
CA GLY A 73 10.85 -3.83 10.68
C GLY A 73 10.61 -5.34 10.53
N PRO A 74 10.92 -6.12 11.58
CA PRO A 74 10.52 -7.52 11.65
C PRO A 74 8.99 -7.64 11.65
N THR A 75 8.48 -8.83 11.30
CA THR A 75 7.05 -9.14 11.40
C THR A 75 6.55 -8.84 12.82
N PRO A 76 5.62 -7.88 13.00
CA PRO A 76 5.09 -7.57 14.32
C PRO A 76 4.18 -8.69 14.82
N ALA A 77 4.09 -8.83 16.14
CA ALA A 77 3.06 -9.65 16.75
C ALA A 77 1.70 -8.94 16.64
N LYS A 78 0.60 -9.68 16.86
CA LYS A 78 -0.70 -9.05 17.06
C LYS A 78 -0.64 -8.14 18.28
N ASP A 79 -1.20 -6.93 18.17
CA ASP A 79 -1.18 -5.89 19.22
C ASP A 79 0.25 -5.45 19.64
N ASP A 80 1.20 -5.45 18.70
CA ASP A 80 2.60 -5.08 18.99
C ASP A 80 2.73 -3.62 19.46
N PRO A 81 3.23 -3.36 20.69
CA PRO A 81 3.36 -2.01 21.23
C PRO A 81 4.38 -1.14 20.46
N ALA A 82 5.28 -1.75 19.68
CA ALA A 82 6.24 -1.02 18.85
C ALA A 82 5.62 -0.44 17.57
N VAL A 83 4.44 -0.94 17.17
CA VAL A 83 3.82 -0.62 15.87
C VAL A 83 2.43 -0.01 16.04
N CYS A 84 1.60 -0.56 16.93
CA CYS A 84 0.21 -0.16 17.05
C CYS A 84 -0.04 1.32 17.38
N PRO A 85 0.75 1.99 18.26
CA PRO A 85 0.57 3.42 18.50
C PRO A 85 0.71 4.27 17.23
N ALA A 86 1.63 3.91 16.33
CA ALA A 86 1.81 4.61 15.06
C ALA A 86 0.71 4.26 14.06
N VAL A 87 0.32 2.99 13.97
CA VAL A 87 -0.77 2.52 13.12
C VAL A 87 -2.08 3.25 13.45
N GLU A 88 -2.45 3.31 14.73
CA GLU A 88 -3.68 3.97 15.19
C GLU A 88 -3.63 5.48 14.98
N SER A 89 -2.52 6.13 15.37
CA SER A 89 -2.35 7.58 15.24
C SER A 89 -2.38 8.05 13.77
N LEU A 90 -1.78 7.27 12.88
CA LEU A 90 -1.72 7.55 11.45
C LEU A 90 -2.94 7.00 10.69
N LYS A 91 -3.85 6.28 11.36
CA LYS A 91 -5.02 5.60 10.77
C LYS A 91 -4.64 4.65 9.63
N ILE A 92 -3.61 3.85 9.84
CA ILE A 92 -3.13 2.89 8.84
C ILE A 92 -4.02 1.64 8.88
N ASP A 93 -4.99 1.58 7.97
CA ASP A 93 -6.04 0.56 8.03
C ASP A 93 -5.97 -0.45 6.87
N TYR A 94 -5.24 -0.15 5.79
CA TYR A 94 -5.22 -0.97 4.59
C TYR A 94 -3.83 -1.13 3.99
N ILE A 95 -3.61 -2.23 3.28
CA ILE A 95 -2.45 -2.47 2.42
C ILE A 95 -2.96 -2.53 0.97
N LEU A 96 -2.40 -1.68 0.11
CA LEU A 96 -2.61 -1.70 -1.33
C LEU A 96 -1.41 -2.38 -1.98
N ASP A 97 -1.56 -3.66 -2.30
CA ASP A 97 -0.51 -4.54 -2.80
C ASP A 97 -0.63 -4.72 -4.32
N PHE A 98 0.29 -4.08 -5.06
CA PHE A 98 0.45 -4.27 -6.51
C PHE A 98 1.67 -5.15 -6.84
N GLY A 99 2.21 -5.85 -5.84
CA GLY A 99 3.41 -6.67 -5.95
C GLY A 99 4.71 -5.90 -6.11
N HIS A 100 5.74 -6.65 -6.48
CA HIS A 100 7.15 -6.20 -6.52
C HIS A 100 7.58 -5.59 -7.86
N ARG A 101 6.68 -5.46 -8.82
CA ARG A 101 7.03 -4.92 -10.15
C ARG A 101 7.22 -3.40 -10.05
N GLU A 102 8.47 -2.98 -9.94
CA GLU A 102 8.85 -1.57 -9.92
C GLU A 102 9.11 -1.02 -11.32
N VAL A 103 8.96 0.30 -11.46
CA VAL A 103 9.19 1.02 -12.74
C VAL A 103 10.59 0.78 -13.31
N HIS A 104 11.59 0.63 -12.44
CA HIS A 104 13.00 0.47 -12.78
C HIS A 104 13.50 -0.98 -12.67
N GLY A 105 12.58 -1.96 -12.50
CA GLY A 105 12.91 -3.39 -12.55
C GLY A 105 13.74 -3.91 -11.38
N ARG A 106 13.66 -3.27 -10.20
CA ARG A 106 14.25 -3.77 -8.96
C ARG A 106 13.14 -4.13 -7.97
N ASP A 107 13.53 -4.49 -6.75
CA ASP A 107 12.63 -4.79 -5.64
C ASP A 107 13.16 -4.10 -4.36
N ASN A 108 12.67 -2.89 -4.13
CA ASN A 108 12.96 -1.98 -3.03
C ASN A 108 11.68 -1.66 -2.23
N GLY A 109 10.62 -2.44 -2.44
CA GLY A 109 9.37 -2.33 -1.71
C GLY A 109 9.54 -2.60 -0.22
N TYR A 110 8.50 -2.25 0.53
CA TYR A 110 8.46 -2.44 1.97
C TYR A 110 8.26 -3.93 2.31
N LYS A 111 9.34 -4.58 2.77
CA LYS A 111 9.33 -6.00 3.16
C LYS A 111 8.38 -6.32 4.31
N GLY A 112 8.04 -5.32 5.14
CA GLY A 112 7.08 -5.46 6.22
C GLY A 112 5.67 -5.80 5.72
N LEU A 113 5.29 -5.39 4.51
CA LEU A 113 3.95 -5.63 3.95
C LEU A 113 3.73 -7.11 3.66
N ASP A 114 4.67 -7.75 2.95
CA ASP A 114 4.59 -9.17 2.64
C ASP A 114 4.59 -10.02 3.90
N ALA A 115 5.36 -9.58 4.90
CA ALA A 115 5.42 -10.21 6.20
C ALA A 115 4.09 -10.15 6.95
N LEU A 116 3.38 -9.01 6.91
CA LEU A 116 2.05 -8.86 7.52
C LEU A 116 1.01 -9.75 6.85
N ILE A 117 0.99 -9.77 5.50
CA ILE A 117 0.07 -10.61 4.73
C ILE A 117 0.34 -12.10 5.01
N THR A 118 1.61 -12.51 4.99
CA THR A 118 2.02 -13.91 5.24
C THR A 118 1.73 -14.36 6.67
N ALA A 119 1.83 -13.44 7.64
CA ALA A 119 1.52 -13.71 9.04
C ALA A 119 0.00 -13.74 9.35
N GLY A 120 -0.85 -13.48 8.36
CA GLY A 120 -2.31 -13.43 8.55
C GLY A 120 -2.78 -12.19 9.32
N MET A 121 -1.98 -11.11 9.33
CA MET A 121 -2.33 -9.83 9.94
C MET A 121 -3.04 -8.89 8.97
N ALA A 122 -3.50 -9.41 7.84
CA ALA A 122 -4.28 -8.66 6.87
C ALA A 122 -5.30 -9.59 6.17
N THR A 123 -6.53 -9.14 6.04
CA THR A 123 -7.62 -9.85 5.34
C THR A 123 -7.81 -9.26 3.95
N LEU A 124 -7.93 -10.12 2.94
CA LEU A 124 -8.18 -9.68 1.56
C LEU A 124 -9.62 -9.13 1.43
N GLU A 125 -9.75 -7.89 0.99
CA GLU A 125 -11.05 -7.21 0.78
C GLU A 125 -11.45 -7.20 -0.69
N ASP A 126 -10.52 -6.88 -1.59
CA ASP A 126 -10.76 -6.84 -3.04
C ASP A 126 -9.50 -7.25 -3.82
N SER A 127 -9.70 -7.69 -5.06
CA SER A 127 -8.61 -7.98 -6.00
C SER A 127 -9.01 -7.75 -7.45
N GLN A 128 -8.02 -7.44 -8.27
CA GLN A 128 -8.14 -7.34 -9.72
C GLN A 128 -6.84 -7.84 -10.34
N GLY A 129 -6.89 -8.96 -11.04
CA GLY A 129 -5.67 -9.62 -11.53
C GLY A 129 -4.72 -9.93 -10.35
N GLU A 130 -3.51 -9.38 -10.41
CA GLU A 130 -2.53 -9.50 -9.31
C GLU A 130 -2.62 -8.39 -8.26
N ALA A 131 -3.37 -7.31 -8.52
CA ALA A 131 -3.54 -6.20 -7.61
C ALA A 131 -4.54 -6.56 -6.50
N LYS A 132 -4.22 -6.22 -5.25
CA LYS A 132 -5.01 -6.60 -4.08
C LYS A 132 -5.14 -5.45 -3.10
N LEU A 133 -6.31 -5.39 -2.47
CA LEU A 133 -6.59 -4.53 -1.32
C LEU A 133 -6.77 -5.43 -0.10
N TYR A 134 -5.97 -5.20 0.93
CA TYR A 134 -6.11 -5.87 2.21
C TYR A 134 -6.50 -4.88 3.30
N LYS A 135 -7.36 -5.31 4.22
CA LYS A 135 -7.61 -4.63 5.49
C LYS A 135 -6.63 -5.15 6.53
N LEU A 136 -6.01 -4.24 7.28
CA LEU A 136 -5.03 -4.56 8.31
C LEU A 136 -5.75 -5.04 9.58
N ASP A 137 -5.37 -6.21 10.08
CA ASP A 137 -5.91 -6.86 11.28
C ASP A 137 -4.83 -7.02 12.36
N LEU A 138 -3.94 -6.03 12.46
CA LEU A 138 -2.76 -6.07 13.32
C LEU A 138 -3.04 -5.60 14.75
N CYS A 139 -3.78 -4.50 14.89
CA CYS A 139 -4.03 -3.83 16.15
C CYS A 139 -5.52 -3.96 16.48
N GLY A 140 -5.83 -4.37 17.70
CA GLY A 140 -7.19 -4.58 18.18
C GLY A 140 -8.08 -3.39 17.85
N SER A 141 -9.15 -3.66 17.11
CA SER A 141 -10.18 -2.69 16.80
C SER A 141 -10.73 -2.07 18.08
N GLN A 142 -10.49 -0.76 18.26
CA GLN A 142 -11.27 0.05 19.20
C GLN A 142 -12.67 0.32 18.65
#